data_AF-A0A7S7ZLJ0-F1
#
_entry.id   AF-A0A7S7ZLJ0-F1
#
_cell.length_a   1.000
_cell.length_b   1.000
_cell.length_c   1.000
_cell.angle_alpha   90.00
_cell.angle_beta   90.00
_cell.angle_gamma   90.00
#
_symmetry.space_group_name_H-M   'P 1'
#
loop_
_entity.id
_entity.type
_entity.pdbx_description
1 polymer ?
#
loop_
_entity_poly.entity_id
_entity_poly.type
_entity_poly.pdbx_seq_one_letter_code
_entity_poly.pdbx_strand_id
1 'polypeptide(L)'
;MGMFYTDVQIREAIAALESYSPGIWEIMKKMALVAEPDTDEHVAEQSAIVLALARVLPNVSFVKQAPDPLEASNLLLIDLRKAIRAEIDDTKIGS
;
A
#
# COMPACT_ATOMS: atom_id res chain seq x y z
N MET A 1 -2.13 -14.84 -16.82
CA MET A 1 -1.03 -14.64 -15.85
C MET A 1 -1.11 -13.21 -15.39
N GLY A 2 -1.42 -12.96 -14.10
CA GLY A 2 -1.37 -11.60 -13.56
C GLY A 2 0.09 -11.13 -13.55
N MET A 3 0.37 -9.98 -14.14
CA MET A 3 1.68 -9.36 -14.10
C MET A 3 1.83 -8.74 -12.70
N PHE A 4 2.73 -9.28 -11.88
CA PHE A 4 3.09 -8.66 -10.60
C PHE A 4 4.13 -7.57 -10.85
N TYR A 5 4.06 -6.50 -10.07
CA TYR A 5 5.05 -5.44 -10.12
C TYR A 5 6.38 -5.92 -9.54
N THR A 6 7.47 -5.39 -10.10
CA THR A 6 8.82 -5.67 -9.59
C THR A 6 9.03 -5.05 -8.21
N ASP A 7 9.97 -5.59 -7.43
CA ASP A 7 10.34 -5.01 -6.13
C ASP A 7 10.72 -3.53 -6.23
N VAL A 8 11.35 -3.12 -7.34
CA VAL A 8 11.70 -1.73 -7.60
C VAL A 8 10.45 -0.87 -7.73
N GLN A 9 9.48 -1.30 -8.53
CA GLN A 9 8.20 -0.59 -8.72
C GLN A 9 7.37 -0.54 -7.43
N ILE A 10 7.41 -1.61 -6.64
CA ILE A 10 6.77 -1.65 -5.32
C ILE A 10 7.43 -0.63 -4.38
N ARG A 11 8.76 -0.58 -4.32
CA ARG A 11 9.51 0.42 -3.52
C ARG A 11 9.26 1.85 -3.98
N GLU A 12 9.17 2.09 -5.29
CA GLU A 12 8.80 3.41 -5.84
C GLU A 12 7.40 3.83 -5.40
N ALA A 13 6.43 2.91 -5.41
CA ALA A 13 5.08 3.18 -4.95
C ALA A 13 5.03 3.47 -3.44
N ILE A 14 5.79 2.71 -2.63
CA ILE A 14 5.93 2.96 -1.19
C ILE A 14 6.55 4.35 -0.94
N ALA A 15 7.62 4.69 -1.65
CA ALA A 15 8.25 6.01 -1.54
C ALA A 15 7.30 7.15 -1.95
N ALA A 16 6.48 6.95 -2.98
CA ALA A 16 5.48 7.92 -3.40
C ALA A 16 4.36 8.09 -2.34
N LEU A 17 3.94 7.00 -1.69
CA LEU A 17 2.99 7.03 -0.58
C LEU A 17 3.57 7.79 0.62
N GLU A 18 4.80 7.50 1.01
CA GLU A 18 5.52 8.19 2.09
C GLU A 18 5.73 9.67 1.79
N SER A 19 6.04 10.02 0.54
CA SER A 19 6.16 11.43 0.13
C SER A 19 4.82 12.18 0.18
N TYR A 20 3.69 11.50 -0.07
CA TYR A 20 2.37 12.11 -0.02
C TYR A 20 1.84 12.24 1.43
N SER A 21 2.06 11.20 2.24
CA SER A 21 1.62 11.13 3.64
C SER A 21 2.72 10.43 4.46
N PRO A 22 3.63 11.19 5.09
CA PRO A 22 4.70 10.60 5.89
C PRO A 22 4.18 9.67 6.99
N GLY A 23 4.77 8.49 7.12
CA GLY A 23 4.38 7.44 8.07
C GLY A 23 3.19 6.58 7.64
N ILE A 24 2.64 6.79 6.44
CA ILE A 24 1.49 6.02 5.96
C ILE A 24 1.82 4.53 5.83
N TRP A 25 3.06 4.16 5.52
CA TRP A 25 3.47 2.77 5.43
C TRP A 25 3.37 2.05 6.77
N GLU A 26 3.80 2.70 7.85
CA GLU A 26 3.67 2.17 9.20
C GLU A 26 2.20 2.09 9.64
N ILE A 27 1.38 3.08 9.29
CA ILE A 27 -0.06 3.06 9.54
C ILE A 27 -0.72 1.89 8.78
N MET A 28 -0.34 1.65 7.53
CA MET A 28 -0.84 0.52 6.75
C MET A 28 -0.46 -0.83 7.39
N LYS A 29 0.77 -0.97 7.91
CA LYS A 29 1.20 -2.17 8.64
C LYS A 29 0.42 -2.35 9.95
N LYS A 30 0.26 -1.29 10.75
CA LYS A 30 -0.55 -1.29 11.97
C LYS A 30 -1.97 -1.75 11.66
N MET A 31 -2.63 -1.12 10.68
CA MET A 31 -4.01 -1.43 10.32
C MET A 31 -4.18 -2.82 9.70
N ALA A 32 -3.13 -3.42 9.12
CA ALA A 32 -3.16 -4.80 8.65
C ALA A 32 -3.16 -5.83 9.80
N LEU A 33 -2.75 -5.45 11.01
CA LEU A 33 -2.78 -6.28 12.22
C LEU A 33 -4.08 -6.13 13.02
N VAL A 34 -4.87 -5.08 12.76
CA VAL A 34 -6.15 -4.84 13.42
C VAL A 34 -7.22 -5.76 12.80
N ALA A 35 -7.64 -6.76 13.57
CA ALA A 35 -8.68 -7.70 13.13
C ALA A 35 -10.06 -7.02 13.04
N GLU A 36 -10.37 -6.15 14.02
CA GLU A 36 -11.66 -5.46 14.12
C GLU A 36 -11.39 -3.96 14.38
N PRO A 37 -11.50 -3.10 13.36
CA PRO A 37 -11.30 -1.67 13.49
C PRO A 37 -12.54 -1.01 14.11
N ASP A 38 -12.59 -0.93 15.43
CA ASP A 38 -13.78 -0.50 16.20
C ASP A 38 -13.63 0.86 16.92
N THR A 39 -12.49 1.54 16.75
CA THR A 39 -12.21 2.84 17.35
C THR A 39 -12.25 3.96 16.31
N ASP A 40 -12.55 5.18 16.76
CA ASP A 40 -12.48 6.38 15.91
C ASP A 40 -11.08 6.58 15.30
N GLU A 41 -10.03 6.19 16.03
CA GLU A 41 -8.65 6.19 15.54
C GLU A 41 -8.47 5.25 14.35
N HIS A 42 -8.95 4.01 14.45
CA HIS A 42 -8.89 3.04 13.34
C HIS A 42 -9.64 3.53 12.10
N VAL A 43 -10.80 4.19 12.29
CA VAL A 43 -11.58 4.78 11.20
C VAL A 43 -10.80 5.93 10.53
N ALA A 44 -10.17 6.80 11.32
CA ALA A 44 -9.34 7.88 10.80
C ALA A 44 -8.13 7.35 10.04
N GLU A 45 -7.43 6.34 10.58
CA GLU A 45 -6.27 5.71 9.94
C GLU A 45 -6.66 5.00 8.63
N GLN A 46 -7.77 4.26 8.60
CA GLN A 46 -8.27 3.66 7.36
C GLN A 46 -8.63 4.71 6.31
N SER A 47 -9.27 5.80 6.74
CA SER A 47 -9.63 6.89 5.83
C SER A 47 -8.37 7.53 5.24
N ALA A 48 -7.32 7.72 6.04
CA ALA A 48 -6.03 8.22 5.57
C ALA A 48 -5.38 7.26 4.56
N ILE A 49 -5.39 5.94 4.84
CA ILE A 49 -4.88 4.91 3.92
C ILE A 49 -5.62 4.96 2.58
N VAL A 50 -6.96 4.94 2.61
CA VAL A 50 -7.79 4.96 1.40
C VAL A 50 -7.52 6.22 0.59
N LEU A 51 -7.44 7.38 1.24
CA LEU A 51 -7.15 8.65 0.57
C LEU A 51 -5.76 8.66 -0.06
N ALA A 52 -4.73 8.18 0.66
CA ALA A 52 -3.38 8.11 0.14
C ALA A 52 -3.28 7.19 -1.09
N LEU A 53 -3.86 5.98 -1.01
CA LEU A 53 -3.87 5.04 -2.14
C LEU A 53 -4.61 5.63 -3.34
N ALA A 54 -5.80 6.20 -3.15
CA ALA A 54 -6.59 6.79 -4.22
C ALA A 54 -5.89 7.98 -4.90
N ARG A 55 -5.07 8.73 -4.16
CA ARG A 55 -4.32 9.87 -4.69
C ARG A 55 -3.01 9.48 -5.33
N VAL A 56 -2.31 8.48 -4.78
CA VAL A 56 -0.95 8.14 -5.20
C VAL A 56 -0.96 7.11 -6.33
N LEU A 57 -1.67 5.98 -6.19
CA LEU A 57 -1.52 4.86 -7.12
C LEU A 57 -1.78 5.24 -8.59
N PRO A 58 -2.84 5.99 -8.93
CA PRO A 58 -3.10 6.39 -10.32
C PRO A 58 -2.04 7.33 -10.92
N ASN A 59 -1.25 7.99 -10.06
CA ASN A 59 -0.23 8.96 -10.46
C ASN A 59 1.18 8.36 -10.51
N VAL A 60 1.37 7.12 -10.05
CA VAL A 60 2.63 6.42 -10.21
C VAL A 60 2.91 6.20 -11.70
N SER A 61 4.13 6.48 -12.14
CA SER A 61 4.44 6.62 -13.57
C SER A 61 4.13 5.37 -14.39
N PHE A 62 4.45 4.18 -13.89
CA PHE A 62 4.15 2.92 -14.57
C PHE A 62 2.67 2.53 -14.54
N VAL A 63 1.89 3.03 -13.57
CA VAL A 63 0.43 2.86 -13.53
C VAL A 63 -0.21 3.80 -14.56
N LYS A 64 0.22 5.05 -14.58
CA LYS A 64 -0.28 6.08 -15.50
C LYS A 64 -0.01 5.74 -16.98
N GLN A 65 1.08 5.04 -17.25
CA GLN A 65 1.48 4.61 -18.60
C GLN A 65 0.92 3.23 -19.00
N ALA A 66 0.21 2.55 -18.09
CA ALA A 66 -0.37 1.25 -18.39
C ALA A 66 -1.54 1.36 -19.39
N PRO A 67 -1.79 0.32 -20.20
CA PRO A 67 -2.95 0.28 -21.11
C PRO A 67 -4.30 0.44 -20.38
N ASP A 68 -4.40 -0.10 -19.17
CA ASP A 68 -5.52 0.09 -18.25
C ASP A 68 -4.98 0.57 -16.88
N PRO A 69 -5.00 1.89 -16.60
CA PRO A 69 -4.52 2.44 -15.34
C PRO A 69 -5.31 1.99 -14.10
N LEU A 70 -6.59 1.63 -14.27
CA LEU A 70 -7.41 1.16 -13.16
C LEU A 70 -7.03 -0.26 -12.79
N GLU A 71 -6.91 -1.16 -13.77
CA GLU A 71 -6.41 -2.52 -13.57
C GLU A 71 -4.99 -2.49 -12.98
N ALA A 72 -4.11 -1.66 -13.53
CA ALA A 72 -2.76 -1.45 -13.02
C ALA A 72 -2.73 -0.98 -11.55
N SER A 73 -3.60 -0.03 -11.19
CA SER A 73 -3.74 0.43 -9.80
C SER A 73 -4.20 -0.71 -8.86
N ASN A 74 -5.14 -1.53 -9.32
CA ASN A 74 -5.64 -2.67 -8.54
C ASN A 74 -4.57 -3.75 -8.34
N LEU A 75 -3.78 -4.06 -9.37
CA LEU A 75 -2.66 -4.97 -9.28
C LEU A 75 -1.59 -4.44 -8.32
N LEU A 76 -1.28 -3.14 -8.38
CA LEU A 76 -0.31 -2.52 -7.48
C LEU A 76 -0.80 -2.57 -6.02
N LEU A 77 -2.09 -2.35 -5.79
CA LEU A 77 -2.69 -2.48 -4.46
C LEU A 77 -2.53 -3.90 -3.91
N ILE A 78 -2.69 -4.94 -4.75
CA ILE A 78 -2.48 -6.34 -4.35
C ILE A 78 -1.03 -6.58 -3.94
N ASP A 79 -0.06 -6.09 -4.72
CA ASP A 79 1.35 -6.29 -4.40
C ASP A 79 1.81 -5.48 -3.18
N LEU A 80 1.30 -4.26 -2.98
CA LEU A 80 1.51 -3.51 -1.75
C LEU A 80 0.99 -4.26 -0.51
N ARG A 81 -0.18 -4.89 -0.61
CA ARG A 81 -0.73 -5.72 0.49
C ARG A 81 0.15 -6.94 0.78
N LYS A 82 0.74 -7.55 -0.24
CA LYS A 82 1.70 -8.65 -0.04
C LYS A 82 2.99 -8.17 0.61
N ALA A 83 3.52 -7.03 0.17
CA ALA A 83 4.71 -6.41 0.75
C ALA A 83 4.51 -6.10 2.25
N ILE A 84 3.35 -5.55 2.62
CA ILE A 84 2.98 -5.35 4.03
C ILE A 84 3.01 -6.66 4.82
N ARG A 85 2.41 -7.72 4.28
CA ARG A 85 2.40 -9.04 4.95
C ARG A 85 3.80 -9.61 5.10
N ALA A 86 4.63 -9.51 4.06
CA ALA A 86 6.01 -9.96 4.09
C ALA A 86 6.81 -9.22 5.18
N GLU A 87 6.71 -7.89 5.26
CA GLU A 87 7.39 -7.11 6.31
C GLU A 87 6.89 -7.45 7.72
N ILE A 88 5.58 -7.66 7.89
CA ILE A 88 5.00 -8.08 9.16
C ILE A 88 5.54 -9.45 9.60
N ASP A 89 5.60 -10.40 8.66
CA ASP A 89 6.06 -11.76 8.95
C ASP A 89 7.57 -11.80 9.22
N ASP A 90 8.38 -11.05 8.47
CA ASP A 90 9.82 -10.88 8.73
C ASP A 90 10.08 -10.29 10.12
N THR A 91 9.25 -9.33 10.55
CA THR A 91 9.35 -8.72 11.89
C THR A 91 9.04 -9.73 13.01
N LYS A 92 8.15 -10.71 12.78
CA LYS A 92 7.82 -11.77 13.74
C LYS A 92 8.90 -12.84 13.85
N ILE A 93 9.66 -13.11 12.78
CA ILE A 93 10.72 -14.12 12.77
C ILE A 93 11.97 -13.62 13.53
N GLY A 94 12.16 -12.30 13.62
CA GLY A 94 13.27 -11.67 14.33
C GLY A 94 13.03 -11.30 15.80
N SER A 95 11.88 -11.65 16.39
CA SER A 95 11.50 -11.32 17.78
C SER A 95 11.54 -12.52 18.72
#